data_AF-A0A8C4QCB6-F1
#
_entry.id   AF-A0A8C4QCB6-F1
#
_cell.length_a   1.000
_cell.length_b   1.000
_cell.length_c   1.000
_cell.angle_alpha   90.00
_cell.angle_beta   90.00
_cell.angle_gamma   90.00
#
_symmetry.space_group_name_H-M   'P 1'
#
loop_
_entity.id
_entity.type
_entity.pdbx_description
1 polymer ?
#
loop_
_entity_poly.entity_id
_entity_poly.type
_entity_poly.pdbx_seq_one_letter_code
_entity_poly.pdbx_strand_id
1 'polypeptide(L)'
;MCWCLCVCYQKQDTPHGLAESLSAVGAGDFNPLCMLCEMIMHKLESIIGTNWTEATMEKALESVCDLFPLSLSHDCEDLVRRYGPRTISLLFSFSPALVCTALGVCLGHGR
;
A
#
# COMPACT_ATOMS: atom_id res chain seq x y z
N MET A 1 -15.80 -40.69 -7.45
CA MET A 1 -17.05 -40.32 -8.15
C MET A 1 -18.11 -40.01 -7.13
N CYS A 2 -18.82 -38.91 -7.38
CA CYS A 2 -19.57 -38.06 -6.45
C CYS A 2 -20.51 -38.77 -5.47
N TRP A 3 -20.70 -38.15 -4.30
CA TRP A 3 -22.03 -37.58 -4.13
C TRP A 3 -22.02 -36.20 -3.50
N CYS A 4 -22.90 -35.37 -4.06
CA CYS A 4 -23.25 -34.06 -3.57
C CYS A 4 -23.66 -34.15 -2.10
N LEU A 5 -23.35 -33.10 -1.33
CA LEU A 5 -23.72 -32.81 0.07
C LEU A 5 -22.59 -33.06 1.10
N CYS A 6 -21.89 -31.96 1.39
CA CYS A 6 -21.27 -31.54 2.64
C CYS A 6 -20.77 -32.60 3.64
N VAL A 7 -19.45 -32.83 3.62
CA VAL A 7 -18.56 -33.07 4.77
C VAL A 7 -18.67 -34.40 5.54
N CYS A 8 -17.64 -35.24 5.39
CA CYS A 8 -17.01 -36.03 6.46
C CYS A 8 -15.49 -35.99 6.21
N TYR A 9 -14.77 -35.04 6.78
CA TYR A 9 -13.94 -35.22 7.97
C TYR A 9 -12.93 -36.40 7.89
N GLN A 10 -11.75 -36.07 7.35
CA GLN A 10 -10.40 -36.46 7.78
C GLN A 10 -10.07 -37.94 8.01
N LYS A 11 -9.49 -38.60 7.00
CA LYS A 11 -8.36 -39.55 7.17
C LYS A 11 -7.54 -39.66 5.88
N GLN A 12 -6.40 -38.99 5.82
CA GLN A 12 -5.26 -39.51 5.06
C GLN A 12 -3.97 -39.12 5.80
N ASP A 13 -3.32 -40.11 6.38
CA ASP A 13 -2.09 -40.03 7.16
C ASP A 13 -0.94 -39.38 6.37
N THR A 14 -0.44 -38.23 6.84
CA THR A 14 0.85 -37.66 6.43
C THR A 14 1.77 -37.52 7.64
N PRO A 15 2.94 -38.17 7.65
CA PRO A 15 3.88 -38.06 8.76
C PRO A 15 4.74 -36.80 8.65
N HIS A 16 4.82 -36.05 9.75
CA HIS A 16 5.82 -35.05 10.14
C HIS A 16 6.37 -34.06 9.08
N GLY A 17 5.89 -32.81 9.16
CA GLY A 17 6.69 -31.63 8.80
C GLY A 17 6.00 -30.62 7.88
N LEU A 18 5.57 -29.48 8.46
CA LEU A 18 5.18 -28.22 7.82
C LEU A 18 3.75 -28.11 7.23
N ALA A 19 2.74 -28.24 8.09
CA ALA A 19 1.55 -27.36 8.07
C ALA A 19 1.75 -26.42 9.27
N GLU A 20 1.63 -25.10 9.24
CA GLU A 20 0.55 -24.23 8.75
C GLU A 20 1.19 -22.84 8.49
N SER A 21 1.07 -22.23 7.31
CA SER A 21 0.16 -21.10 7.08
C SER A 21 0.12 -20.75 5.58
N LEU A 22 -0.27 -21.71 4.73
CA LEU A 22 -0.69 -21.43 3.35
C LEU A 22 -2.21 -21.36 3.33
N SER A 23 -2.74 -20.26 3.87
CA SER A 23 -4.17 -19.95 3.85
C SER A 23 -4.36 -18.67 3.02
N ALA A 24 -4.88 -18.86 1.80
CA ALA A 24 -5.49 -17.85 0.93
C ALA A 24 -4.59 -16.99 0.01
N VAL A 25 -3.77 -17.60 -0.86
CA VAL A 25 -3.58 -17.00 -2.19
C VAL A 25 -4.49 -17.77 -3.14
N GLY A 26 -5.66 -17.19 -3.40
CA GLY A 26 -6.58 -17.70 -4.41
C GLY A 26 -5.87 -17.77 -5.76
N ALA A 27 -6.21 -18.77 -6.57
CA ALA A 27 -5.78 -18.85 -7.95
C ALA A 27 -6.37 -17.66 -8.74
N GLY A 28 -5.63 -16.56 -8.78
CA GLY A 28 -5.93 -15.33 -9.50
C GLY A 28 -4.72 -14.40 -9.46
N ASP A 29 -4.04 -14.32 -10.61
CA ASP A 29 -3.07 -13.28 -11.01
C ASP A 29 -1.66 -13.30 -10.43
N PHE A 30 -0.79 -14.10 -11.06
CA PHE A 30 0.64 -13.78 -11.14
C PHE A 30 0.81 -12.57 -12.07
N ASN A 31 0.45 -11.37 -11.61
CA ASN A 31 0.69 -10.13 -12.36
C ASN A 31 2.11 -9.62 -12.04
N PRO A 32 3.09 -9.79 -12.95
CA PRO A 32 4.45 -9.32 -12.71
C PRO A 32 4.53 -7.80 -12.50
N LEU A 33 3.58 -7.03 -13.04
CA LEU A 33 3.49 -5.60 -12.79
C LEU A 33 3.00 -5.29 -11.38
N CYS A 34 2.11 -6.12 -10.82
CA CYS A 34 1.66 -5.97 -9.43
C CYS A 34 2.83 -6.21 -8.47
N MET A 35 3.57 -7.31 -8.65
CA MET A 35 4.77 -7.59 -7.84
C MET A 35 5.82 -6.49 -7.98
N LEU A 36 6.09 -6.02 -9.21
CA LEU A 36 7.04 -4.94 -9.44
C LEU A 36 6.58 -3.64 -8.76
N CYS A 37 5.29 -3.31 -8.83
CA CYS A 37 4.73 -2.15 -8.16
C CYS A 37 4.92 -2.26 -6.64
N GLU A 38 4.55 -3.38 -6.03
CA GLU A 38 4.71 -3.59 -4.59
C GLU A 38 6.18 -3.50 -4.17
N MET A 39 7.09 -4.07 -4.94
CA MET A 39 8.53 -3.94 -4.70
C MET A 39 9.02 -2.48 -4.78
N ILE A 40 8.56 -1.71 -5.78
CA ILE A 40 8.89 -0.28 -5.89
C ILE A 40 8.36 0.46 -4.68
N MET A 41 7.11 0.20 -4.26
CA MET A 41 6.49 0.87 -3.13
C MET A 41 7.19 0.55 -1.80
N HIS A 42 7.55 -0.72 -1.57
CA HIS A 42 8.38 -1.09 -0.40
C HIS A 42 9.76 -0.45 -0.44
N LYS A 43 10.36 -0.32 -1.63
CA LYS A 43 11.65 0.35 -1.77
C LYS A 43 11.52 1.84 -1.48
N LEU A 44 10.46 2.50 -1.96
CA LEU A 44 10.14 3.89 -1.65
C LEU A 44 9.91 4.07 -0.15
N GLU A 45 9.14 3.21 0.50
CA GLU A 45 8.94 3.21 1.96
C GLU A 45 10.28 3.08 2.70
N SER A 46 11.21 2.24 2.23
CA SER A 46 12.55 2.12 2.81
C SER A 46 13.45 3.34 2.56
N ILE A 47 13.31 4.04 1.43
CA ILE A 47 14.09 5.25 1.10
C ILE A 47 13.56 6.47 1.86
N ILE A 48 12.23 6.57 1.94
CA ILE A 48 11.50 7.59 2.70
C ILE A 48 11.63 7.32 4.21
N GLY A 49 11.81 6.04 4.57
CA GLY A 49 11.86 5.50 5.93
C GLY A 49 12.92 6.13 6.85
N THR A 50 12.54 6.25 8.12
CA THR A 50 13.25 6.80 9.31
C THR A 50 13.40 8.31 9.44
N ASN A 51 13.45 9.09 8.35
CA ASN A 51 13.64 10.56 8.46
C ASN A 51 12.38 11.39 8.16
N TRP A 52 11.34 10.76 7.61
CA TRP A 52 10.05 11.41 7.33
C TRP A 52 9.15 11.29 8.55
N THR A 53 9.35 12.19 9.50
CA THR A 53 8.43 12.39 10.63
C THR A 53 7.35 13.41 10.24
N GLU A 54 6.22 13.41 10.94
CA GLU A 54 5.17 14.42 10.75
C GLU A 54 5.75 15.84 10.79
N ALA A 55 6.65 16.11 11.76
CA ALA A 55 7.34 17.39 11.86
C ALA A 55 8.27 17.71 10.69
N THR A 56 8.93 16.70 10.09
CA THR A 56 9.76 16.91 8.89
C THR A 56 8.89 17.27 7.68
N MET A 57 7.71 16.67 7.58
CA MET A 57 6.75 16.89 6.49
C MET A 57 6.05 18.25 6.60
N GLU A 58 5.68 18.65 7.82
CA GLU A 58 5.15 19.99 8.09
C GLU A 58 6.15 21.06 7.63
N LYS A 59 7.41 20.94 8.04
CA LYS A 59 8.48 21.87 7.60
C LYS A 59 8.71 21.85 6.09
N ALA A 60 8.62 20.68 5.46
CA ALA A 60 8.74 20.57 4.01
C ALA A 60 7.59 21.30 3.31
N LEU A 61 6.36 21.16 3.82
CA LEU A 61 5.18 21.85 3.29
C LEU A 61 5.22 23.36 3.56
N GLU A 62 5.74 23.81 4.69
CA GLU A 62 5.93 25.24 4.98
C GLU A 62 6.93 25.89 4.02
N SER A 63 8.01 25.19 3.68
CA SER A 63 9.07 25.71 2.79
C SER A 63 8.81 25.47 1.29
N VAL A 64 7.85 24.62 0.93
CA VAL A 64 7.62 24.29 -0.49
C VAL A 64 7.14 25.50 -1.28
N CYS A 65 6.42 26.43 -0.63
CA CYS A 65 5.90 27.62 -1.30
C CYS A 65 6.98 28.65 -1.63
N ASP A 66 8.13 28.60 -0.94
CA ASP A 66 9.30 29.44 -1.27
C ASP A 66 9.97 29.03 -2.59
N LEU A 67 9.67 27.83 -3.09
CA LEU A 67 10.17 27.32 -4.37
C LEU A 67 9.33 27.78 -5.57
N PHE A 68 8.15 28.35 -5.33
CA PHE A 68 7.26 28.85 -6.38
C PHE A 68 7.51 30.33 -6.66
N PRO A 69 7.22 30.80 -7.90
CA PRO A 69 7.22 32.24 -8.19
C PRO A 69 6.31 33.00 -7.24
N LEU A 70 6.66 34.26 -6.95
CA LEU A 70 5.86 35.15 -6.11
C LEU A 70 4.39 35.26 -6.55
N SER A 71 4.10 35.11 -7.85
CA SER A 71 2.72 35.13 -8.36
C SER A 71 1.86 33.95 -7.91
N LEU A 72 2.46 32.86 -7.41
CA LEU A 72 1.77 31.64 -6.96
C LEU A 72 1.93 31.38 -5.45
N SER A 73 2.72 32.20 -4.74
CA SER A 73 3.03 31.99 -3.32
C SER A 73 1.76 31.96 -2.46
N HIS A 74 0.82 32.90 -2.66
CA HIS A 74 -0.44 32.93 -1.91
C HIS A 74 -1.32 31.69 -2.20
N ASP A 75 -1.46 31.31 -3.48
CA ASP A 75 -2.24 30.14 -3.85
C ASP A 75 -1.61 28.83 -3.33
N CYS A 76 -0.29 28.76 -3.29
CA CYS A 76 0.45 27.66 -2.69
C CYS A 76 0.18 27.58 -1.18
N GLU A 77 0.32 28.69 -0.45
CA GLU A 77 0.08 28.75 0.99
C GLU A 77 -1.36 28.34 1.34
N ASP A 78 -2.35 28.80 0.58
CA ASP A 78 -3.75 28.42 0.75
C ASP A 78 -3.96 26.92 0.51
N LEU A 79 -3.29 26.35 -0.48
CA LEU A 79 -3.35 24.92 -0.80
C LEU A 79 -2.69 24.08 0.30
N VAL A 80 -1.49 24.47 0.75
CA VAL A 80 -0.77 23.83 1.86
C VAL A 80 -1.58 23.91 3.15
N ARG A 81 -2.17 25.07 3.48
CA ARG A 81 -3.01 25.23 4.67
C ARG A 81 -4.26 24.35 4.62
N ARG A 82 -4.91 24.25 3.44
CA ARG A 82 -6.15 23.50 3.28
C ARG A 82 -5.94 21.99 3.23
N TYR A 83 -4.90 21.54 2.55
CA TYR A 83 -4.70 20.13 2.22
C TYR A 83 -3.49 19.49 2.91
N GLY A 84 -2.53 20.28 3.41
CA GLY A 84 -1.31 19.81 4.05
C GLY A 84 -1.52 18.71 5.10
N PRO A 85 -2.41 18.89 6.10
CA PRO A 85 -2.68 17.86 7.10
C PRO A 85 -3.21 16.55 6.50
N ARG A 86 -4.04 16.63 5.46
CA ARG A 86 -4.53 15.44 4.74
C ARG A 86 -3.43 14.80 3.90
N THR A 87 -2.59 15.61 3.24
CA THR A 87 -1.44 15.13 2.47
C THR A 87 -0.47 14.36 3.35
N ILE A 88 -0.15 14.89 4.54
CA ILE A 88 0.67 14.22 5.55
C ILE A 88 0.02 12.90 5.97
N SER A 89 -1.26 12.93 6.37
CA SER A 89 -1.98 11.72 6.81
C SER A 89 -2.05 10.64 5.72
N LEU A 90 -2.27 11.02 4.47
CA LEU A 90 -2.23 10.10 3.33
C LEU A 90 -0.84 9.51 3.14
N LEU A 91 0.21 10.33 3.26
CA LEU A 91 1.61 9.90 3.13
C LEU A 91 1.98 8.85 4.18
N PHE A 92 1.50 9.02 5.43
CA PHE A 92 1.71 8.05 6.50
C PHE A 92 0.79 6.82 6.43
N SER A 93 -0.31 6.89 5.67
CA SER A 93 -1.28 5.80 5.52
C SER A 93 -1.07 4.97 4.24
N PHE A 94 -0.06 5.26 3.42
CA PHE A 94 0.21 4.49 2.21
C PHE A 94 0.71 3.09 2.54
N SER A 95 -0.13 2.08 2.29
CA SER A 95 0.35 0.71 2.17
C SER A 95 0.73 0.43 0.70
N PRO A 96 1.87 -0.26 0.44
CA PRO A 96 2.27 -0.69 -0.90
C PRO A 96 1.16 -1.36 -1.70
N ALA A 97 0.38 -2.24 -1.05
CA ALA A 97 -0.76 -2.93 -1.64
C ALA A 97 -1.90 -1.98 -2.05
N LEU A 98 -2.20 -0.96 -1.23
CA LEU A 98 -3.26 0.03 -1.53
C LEU A 98 -2.87 0.91 -2.72
N VAL A 99 -1.61 1.33 -2.82
CA VAL A 99 -1.14 2.13 -3.97
C VAL A 99 -1.23 1.33 -5.25
N CYS A 100 -0.73 0.10 -5.25
CA CYS A 100 -0.74 -0.73 -6.45
C CYS A 100 -2.15 -1.15 -6.87
N THR A 101 -3.08 -1.27 -5.92
CA THR A 101 -4.52 -1.44 -6.21
C THR A 101 -5.15 -0.16 -6.77
N ALA A 102 -4.86 1.01 -6.19
CA ALA A 102 -5.38 2.30 -6.66
C ALA A 102 -4.90 2.66 -8.07
N LEU A 103 -3.69 2.24 -8.43
CA LEU A 103 -3.14 2.35 -9.79
C LEU A 103 -3.76 1.35 -10.78
N GLY A 104 -4.62 0.43 -10.32
CA GLY A 104 -5.22 -0.63 -11.13
C GLY A 104 -4.24 -1.71 -11.58
N VAL A 105 -3.04 -1.75 -11.00
CA VAL A 105 -1.98 -2.70 -11.36
C VAL A 105 -2.18 -4.02 -10.61
N CYS A 106 -2.61 -3.95 -9.36
CA CYS A 106 -3.07 -5.11 -8.60
C CYS A 106 -4.60 -5.16 -8.61
N LEU A 107 -5.18 -6.35 -8.79
CA LEU A 107 -6.60 -6.52 -8.49
C LEU A 107 -6.75 -6.49 -6.97
N GLY A 108 -7.61 -5.60 -6.46
CA GLY A 108 -7.82 -5.44 -5.03
C GLY A 108 -8.18 -6.79 -4.39
N HIS A 109 -7.56 -7.09 -3.24
CA HIS A 109 -7.64 -8.38 -2.55
C HIS A 109 -9.01 -8.63 -1.88
N GLY A 110 -10.12 -8.44 -2.60
CA GLY A 110 -11.46 -8.72 -2.10
C GLY A 110 -12.60 -8.22 -2.99
N ARG A 111 -13.21 -9.17 -3.71
CA ARG A 111 -14.66 -9.35 -3.65
C ARG A 111 -14.94 -10.83 -3.34
#